data_AF-A0A1H6LEC9-F1
#
_entry.id   AF-A0A1H6LEC9-F1
#
_cell.length_a   1.000
_cell.length_b   1.000
_cell.length_c   1.000
_cell.angle_alpha   90.00
_cell.angle_beta   90.00
_cell.angle_gamma   90.00
#
_symmetry.space_group_name_H-M   'P 1'
#
loop_
_entity.id
_entity.type
_entity.pdbx_description
1 polymer ?
#
loop_
_entity_poly.entity_id
_entity_poly.type
_entity_poly.pdbx_seq_one_letter_code
_entity_poly.pdbx_strand_id
1 'polypeptide(L)'
;MAQKNKKPGHYRDETERKGKVTSVRLSDAQYEAIQRNANKHGQSMSAYMANVASKEKTGLTPALIVQMQNMFNNACRVVEQNAPEEVDNMQKEMKKIWLKLM
;
A
#
# COMPACT_ATOMS: atom_id res chain seq x y z
N MET A 1 48.83 2.44 -16.51
CA MET A 1 47.56 2.36 -17.25
C MET A 1 46.45 2.08 -16.24
N ALA A 2 45.52 3.02 -16.04
CA ALA A 2 44.56 2.96 -14.94
C ALA A 2 43.46 1.92 -15.19
N GLN A 3 43.25 1.03 -14.22
CA GLN A 3 42.15 0.06 -14.18
C GLN A 3 40.82 0.82 -14.03
N LYS A 4 39.92 0.70 -15.03
CA LYS A 4 38.55 1.21 -14.93
C LYS A 4 37.76 0.35 -13.94
N ASN A 5 37.47 0.90 -12.77
CA ASN A 5 36.49 0.37 -11.81
C ASN A 5 35.12 0.20 -12.50
N LYS A 6 34.77 -1.04 -12.86
CA LYS A 6 33.38 -1.41 -13.21
C LYS A 6 32.58 -1.38 -11.91
N LYS A 7 31.65 -0.43 -11.78
CA LYS A 7 30.70 -0.39 -10.66
C LYS A 7 29.94 -1.73 -10.61
N PRO A 8 29.73 -2.32 -9.42
CA PRO A 8 28.89 -3.50 -9.30
C PRO A 8 27.49 -3.16 -9.79
N GLY A 9 27.01 -3.90 -10.79
CA GLY A 9 25.64 -3.78 -11.27
C GLY A 9 24.69 -4.08 -10.13
N HIS A 10 23.71 -3.21 -9.93
CA HIS A 10 22.62 -3.46 -8.99
C HIS A 10 21.97 -4.80 -9.36
N TYR A 11 22.21 -5.84 -8.56
CA TYR A 11 21.49 -7.11 -8.70
C TYR A 11 20.02 -6.82 -8.40
N ARG A 12 19.21 -6.75 -9.45
CA ARG A 12 17.76 -6.81 -9.32
C ARG A 12 17.41 -8.28 -9.09
N ASP A 13 16.62 -8.53 -8.06
CA ASP A 13 16.07 -9.86 -7.78
C ASP A 13 15.32 -10.34 -9.04
N GLU A 14 15.61 -11.56 -9.50
CA GLU A 14 15.00 -12.10 -10.72
C GLU A 14 13.48 -12.22 -10.60
N THR A 15 12.97 -12.32 -9.38
CA THR A 15 11.53 -12.35 -9.07
C THR A 15 10.82 -11.03 -9.35
N GLU A 16 11.54 -9.90 -9.40
CA GLU A 16 10.97 -8.57 -9.73
C GLU A 16 10.90 -8.30 -11.24
N ARG A 17 11.40 -9.22 -12.07
CA ARG A 17 11.45 -9.03 -13.51
C ARG A 17 10.05 -9.09 -14.12
N LYS A 18 9.57 -7.96 -14.64
CA LYS A 18 8.28 -7.86 -15.34
C LYS A 18 8.35 -8.64 -16.66
N GLY A 19 7.78 -9.85 -16.69
CA GLY A 19 7.79 -10.73 -17.86
C GLY A 19 6.62 -10.55 -18.85
N LYS A 20 5.58 -9.80 -18.48
CA LYS A 20 4.38 -9.58 -19.31
C LYS A 20 4.22 -8.10 -19.65
N VAL A 21 3.88 -7.81 -20.90
CA VAL A 21 3.63 -6.46 -21.42
C VAL A 21 2.22 -6.41 -22.00
N THR A 22 1.48 -5.36 -21.67
CA THR A 22 0.12 -5.13 -22.18
C THR A 22 -0.01 -3.66 -22.56
N SER A 23 -0.70 -3.38 -23.67
CA SER A 23 -0.99 -2.02 -24.12
C SER A 23 -2.39 -1.60 -23.66
N VAL A 24 -2.54 -0.34 -23.27
CA VAL A 24 -3.81 0.26 -22.85
C VAL A 24 -4.05 1.51 -23.70
N ARG A 25 -5.27 1.66 -24.21
CA ARG A 25 -5.71 2.88 -24.90
C ARG A 25 -6.41 3.78 -23.89
N LEU A 26 -6.09 5.06 -23.91
CA LEU A 26 -6.62 6.07 -22.99
C LEU A 26 -7.17 7.24 -23.80
N SER A 27 -8.20 7.90 -23.29
CA SER A 27 -8.54 9.25 -23.76
C SER A 27 -7.51 10.27 -23.25
N ASP A 28 -7.45 11.44 -23.88
CA ASP A 28 -6.52 12.51 -23.47
C ASP A 28 -6.73 12.91 -22.00
N ALA A 29 -7.98 13.04 -21.56
CA ALA A 29 -8.31 13.35 -20.18
C ALA A 29 -7.83 12.27 -19.20
N GLN A 30 -7.94 10.99 -19.56
CA GLN A 30 -7.43 9.89 -18.74
C GLN A 30 -5.90 9.91 -18.67
N TYR A 31 -5.24 10.14 -19.82
CA TYR A 31 -3.79 10.23 -19.89
C TYR A 31 -3.25 11.35 -18.98
N GLU A 32 -3.81 12.56 -19.08
CA GLU A 32 -3.40 13.69 -18.26
C GLU A 32 -3.59 13.44 -16.76
N ALA A 33 -4.73 12.87 -16.38
CA ALA A 33 -5.03 12.56 -14.98
C ALA A 33 -4.04 11.54 -14.40
N ILE A 34 -3.75 10.46 -15.14
CA ILE A 34 -2.81 9.43 -14.70
C ILE A 34 -1.39 10.00 -14.64
N GLN A 35 -0.97 10.77 -15.65
CA GLN A 35 0.36 11.38 -15.69
C GLN A 35 0.58 12.35 -14.53
N ARG A 36 -0.41 13.18 -14.22
CA ARG A 36 -0.35 14.12 -13.08
C ARG A 36 -0.20 13.38 -11.75
N ASN A 37 -0.94 12.30 -11.55
CA ASN A 37 -0.85 11.50 -10.33
C ASN A 37 0.48 10.74 -10.25
N ALA A 38 0.95 10.15 -11.34
CA ALA A 38 2.25 9.50 -11.41
C ALA A 38 3.39 10.47 -11.02
N ASN A 39 3.35 11.69 -11.57
CA ASN A 39 4.30 12.76 -11.23
C ASN A 39 4.22 13.15 -9.74
N LYS A 40 3.01 13.31 -9.19
CA LYS A 40 2.79 13.59 -7.77
C LYS A 40 3.41 12.53 -6.86
N HIS A 41 3.46 11.28 -7.30
CA HIS A 41 4.06 10.17 -6.58
C HIS A 41 5.53 9.88 -6.95
N GLY A 42 6.14 10.69 -7.82
CA GLY A 42 7.52 10.48 -8.27
C GLY A 42 7.72 9.18 -9.06
N GLN A 43 6.66 8.69 -9.71
CA GLN A 43 6.64 7.41 -10.44
C GLN A 43 6.47 7.63 -11.94
N SER A 44 6.98 6.70 -12.74
CA SER A 44 6.59 6.63 -14.16
C SER A 44 5.13 6.20 -14.27
N MET A 45 4.45 6.61 -15.35
CA MET A 45 3.05 6.28 -15.57
C MET A 45 2.78 4.77 -15.51
N SER A 46 3.65 3.95 -16.13
CA SER A 46 3.53 2.50 -16.11
C SER A 46 3.74 1.88 -14.72
N ALA A 47 4.68 2.41 -13.93
CA ALA A 47 4.90 1.96 -12.56
C ALA A 47 3.71 2.33 -11.66
N TYR A 48 3.21 3.56 -11.81
CA TYR A 48 2.04 4.05 -11.09
C TYR A 48 0.79 3.21 -11.39
N MET A 49 0.49 2.98 -12.67
CA MET A 49 -0.64 2.15 -13.09
C MET A 49 -0.53 0.72 -12.55
N ALA A 50 0.65 0.10 -12.64
CA ALA A 50 0.86 -1.24 -12.10
C ALA A 50 0.65 -1.29 -10.59
N ASN A 51 1.21 -0.32 -9.85
CA ASN A 51 1.07 -0.24 -8.39
C ASN A 51 -0.36 0.02 -7.94
N VAL A 52 -1.11 0.84 -8.66
CA VAL A 52 -2.52 1.12 -8.33
C VAL A 52 -3.40 -0.07 -8.68
N ALA A 53 -3.16 -0.74 -9.81
CA ALA A 53 -3.92 -1.91 -10.24
C ALA A 53 -3.60 -3.17 -9.42
N SER A 54 -2.37 -3.30 -8.89
CA SER A 54 -1.95 -4.44 -8.08
C SER A 54 -2.31 -4.34 -6.61
N LYS A 55 -2.66 -3.13 -6.14
CA LYS A 55 -3.21 -2.95 -4.80
C LYS A 55 -4.69 -3.29 -4.85
N GLU A 56 -5.08 -4.42 -4.23
CA GLU A 56 -6.49 -4.66 -3.94
C GLU A 56 -7.03 -3.43 -3.22
N LYS A 57 -8.19 -2.92 -3.69
CA LYS A 57 -8.80 -1.68 -3.22
C LYS A 57 -9.24 -1.82 -1.76
N THR A 58 -8.32 -1.75 -0.80
CA THR A 58 -8.72 -1.62 0.60
C THR A 58 -9.07 -0.17 0.93
N GLY A 59 -8.75 0.81 0.07
CA GLY A 59 -8.99 2.25 0.31
C GLY A 59 -8.24 2.81 1.53
N LEU A 60 -7.64 1.92 2.32
CA LEU A 60 -6.96 2.17 3.55
C LEU A 60 -5.47 2.11 3.27
N THR A 61 -4.83 3.28 3.30
CA THR A 61 -3.38 3.34 3.30
C THR A 61 -2.84 2.74 4.61
N PRO A 62 -1.58 2.26 4.66
CA PRO A 62 -0.96 1.81 5.91
C PRO A 62 -1.04 2.84 7.04
N ALA A 63 -0.97 4.14 6.70
CA ALA A 63 -1.14 5.22 7.67
C ALA A 63 -2.56 5.26 8.27
N LEU A 64 -3.59 5.07 7.45
CA LEU A 64 -4.98 5.01 7.92
C LEU A 64 -5.23 3.76 8.79
N ILE A 65 -4.63 2.63 8.42
CA ILE A 65 -4.65 1.38 9.19
C ILE A 65 -4.09 1.61 10.61
N VAL A 66 -2.92 2.24 10.72
CA VAL A 66 -2.31 2.54 12.03
C VAL A 66 -3.17 3.52 12.84
N GLN A 67 -3.76 4.53 12.20
CA GLN A 67 -4.67 5.45 12.87
C GLN A 67 -5.91 4.74 13.42
N MET A 68 -6.52 3.84 12.63
CA MET A 68 -7.67 3.04 13.08
C MET A 68 -7.31 2.14 14.26
N GLN A 69 -6.14 1.50 14.22
CA GLN A 69 -5.68 0.65 15.32
C GLN A 69 -5.47 1.45 16.61
N ASN A 70 -4.84 2.62 16.53
CA ASN A 70 -4.61 3.48 17.69
C ASN A 70 -5.92 3.97 18.30
N MET A 71 -6.88 4.36 17.47
CA MET A 71 -8.21 4.79 17.92
C MET A 71 -8.95 3.64 18.63
N PHE A 72 -8.90 2.44 18.05
CA PHE A 72 -9.51 1.26 18.65
C PHE A 72 -8.87 0.89 20.00
N ASN A 73 -7.53 0.92 20.09
CA ASN A 73 -6.83 0.66 21.35
C ASN A 73 -7.19 1.68 22.44
N ASN A 74 -7.36 2.96 22.08
CA ASN A 74 -7.84 3.97 23.03
C ASN A 74 -9.27 3.67 23.50
N ALA A 75 -10.16 3.24 22.60
CA ALA A 75 -11.52 2.84 22.98
C ALA A 75 -11.49 1.63 23.94
N CYS A 76 -10.67 0.61 23.67
CA CYS A 76 -10.50 -0.52 24.58
C CYS A 76 -10.00 -0.09 25.97
N ARG A 77 -9.07 0.86 26.07
CA ARG A 77 -8.60 1.39 27.37
C ARG A 77 -9.71 2.06 28.17
N VAL A 78 -10.60 2.80 27.51
CA VAL A 78 -11.76 3.44 28.17
C VAL A 78 -12.75 2.38 28.64
N VAL A 79 -13.01 1.37 27.82
CA VAL A 79 -13.93 0.28 28.15
C VAL A 79 -13.36 -0.60 29.26
N GLU A 80 -12.05 -0.87 29.29
CA GLU A 80 -11.38 -1.61 30.37
C GLU A 80 -11.60 -0.99 31.76
N GLN A 81 -11.76 0.34 31.83
CA GLN A 81 -12.03 1.05 33.09
C GLN A 81 -13.49 1.00 33.54
N ASN A 82 -14.43 0.68 32.64
CA ASN A 82 -15.88 0.82 32.90
C ASN A 82 -16.66 -0.50 32.74
N ALA A 83 -16.22 -1.40 31.85
CA ALA A 83 -16.83 -2.69 31.49
C ALA A 83 -15.75 -3.64 30.95
N PRO A 84 -14.83 -4.14 31.81
CA PRO A 84 -13.67 -4.93 31.40
C PRO A 84 -14.02 -6.22 30.66
N GLU A 85 -15.17 -6.82 30.96
CA GLU A 85 -15.70 -8.01 30.29
C GLU A 85 -16.00 -7.81 28.80
N GLU A 86 -16.27 -6.58 28.37
CA GLU A 86 -16.60 -6.26 26.98
C GLU A 86 -15.35 -6.05 26.11
N VAL A 87 -14.18 -5.82 26.72
CA VAL A 87 -12.92 -5.58 25.99
C VAL A 87 -12.56 -6.78 25.12
N ASP A 88 -12.72 -8.00 25.64
CA ASP A 88 -12.44 -9.25 24.95
C ASP A 88 -13.31 -9.43 23.70
N ASN A 89 -14.59 -9.06 23.80
CA ASN A 89 -15.54 -9.09 22.68
C ASN A 89 -15.16 -8.05 21.62
N MET A 90 -14.84 -6.82 22.03
CA MET A 90 -14.40 -5.78 21.12
C MET A 90 -13.16 -6.20 20.34
N GLN A 91 -12.14 -6.74 21.03
CA GLN A 91 -10.90 -7.18 20.38
C GLN A 91 -11.14 -8.33 19.39
N LYS A 92 -12.02 -9.28 19.72
CA LYS A 92 -12.42 -10.36 18.80
C LYS A 92 -13.09 -9.84 17.54
N GLU A 93 -14.04 -8.91 17.66
CA GLU A 93 -14.72 -8.33 16.50
C GLU A 93 -13.77 -7.49 15.65
N MET A 94 -12.90 -6.68 16.26
CA MET A 94 -11.90 -5.91 15.51
C MET A 94 -10.91 -6.80 14.78
N LYS A 95 -10.53 -7.95 15.35
CA LYS A 95 -9.69 -8.94 14.66
C LYS A 95 -10.36 -9.51 13.40
N LYS A 96 -11.69 -9.71 13.42
CA LYS A 96 -12.44 -10.13 12.23
C LYS A 96 -12.43 -9.06 11.15
N ILE A 97 -12.49 -7.78 11.53
CA ILE A 97 -12.37 -6.66 10.59
C ILE A 97 -10.95 -6.63 10.02
N TRP A 98 -9.91 -6.80 10.85
CA TRP A 98 -8.51 -6.83 10.40
C TRP A 98 -8.23 -7.92 9.37
N LEU A 99 -8.73 -9.14 9.59
CA LEU A 99 -8.56 -10.26 8.66
C LEU A 99 -9.29 -10.08 7.32
N LYS A 100 -10.22 -9.12 7.22
CA LYS A 100 -10.91 -8.79 5.96
C LYS A 100 -10.25 -7.64 5.20
N LEU A 101 -9.37 -6.89 5.87
CA LEU A 101 -8.67 -5.73 5.32
C LEU A 101 -7.23 -6.04 4.91
N MET A 102 -6.70 -7.20 5.31
CA MET A 102 -5.41 -7.76 4.89
C MET A 102 -5.65 -8.98 4.02
#